data_AF-Q16J91-F1
#
_entry.id   AF-Q16J91-F1
#
_cell.length_a   1.000
_cell.length_b   1.000
_cell.length_c   1.000
_cell.angle_alpha   90.00
_cell.angle_beta   90.00
_cell.angle_gamma   90.00
#
_symmetry.space_group_name_H-M   'P 1'
#
loop_
_entity.id
_entity.type
_entity.pdbx_description
1 polymer ?
#
loop_
_entity_poly.entity_id
_entity_poly.type
_entity_poly.pdbx_seq_one_letter_code
_entity_poly.pdbx_strand_id
1 'polypeptide(L)'
;MGLSGCCGIIKYLVILVNLLFWLIGFAIVLLAIWMLTDPTFLISMTQNENNYFIGLYILLVVGGLMLSVAFLGCCGAFKESQCMLFSFFSCLLIVLVAEIAAGAWAYHNSAKLDSYVRSAVKEAVQDEYSVVATRTTTMDSIQKYFHCCGAEGPNDWQSSVYNNADRSSIVNIAISKLNVAYKVPESCCVEGLSAAECNNARTKGLITSIIKDDIYSDVSILSQILVHNYSH
;
A
#
# COMPACT_ATOMS: atom_id res chain seq x y z
N MET A 1 -37.91 36.56 7.67
CA MET A 1 -37.39 35.93 8.91
C MET A 1 -36.93 34.47 8.73
N GLY A 2 -36.91 33.90 7.51
CA GLY A 2 -36.40 32.53 7.27
C GLY A 2 -34.87 32.40 7.12
N LEU A 3 -34.14 33.52 7.01
CA LEU A 3 -32.70 33.52 6.74
C LEU A 3 -31.84 33.28 8.01
N SER A 4 -32.40 33.52 9.21
CA SER A 4 -31.69 33.36 10.49
C SER A 4 -31.54 31.89 10.91
N GLY A 5 -32.56 31.06 10.67
CA GLY A 5 -32.52 29.62 10.97
C GLY A 5 -31.54 28.84 10.06
N CYS A 6 -31.52 29.16 8.76
CA CYS A 6 -30.64 28.50 7.79
C CYS A 6 -29.15 28.82 8.03
N CYS A 7 -28.85 30.09 8.38
CA CYS A 7 -27.48 30.51 8.70
C CYS A 7 -26.94 29.83 9.98
N GLY A 8 -27.80 29.59 10.97
CA GLY A 8 -27.45 28.84 12.17
C GLY A 8 -27.08 27.37 11.88
N ILE A 9 -27.88 26.68 11.05
CA ILE A 9 -27.61 25.27 10.69
C ILE A 9 -26.25 25.14 10.00
N ILE A 10 -25.94 26.02 9.04
CA ILE A 10 -24.65 26.00 8.33
C ILE A 10 -23.50 26.21 9.32
N LYS A 11 -23.63 27.16 10.26
CA LYS A 11 -22.60 27.40 11.29
C LYS A 11 -22.35 26.14 12.14
N TYR A 12 -23.40 25.50 12.63
CA TYR A 12 -23.27 24.27 13.42
C TYR A 12 -22.70 23.11 12.61
N LEU A 13 -23.08 22.97 11.34
CA LEU A 13 -22.50 21.96 10.44
C LEU A 13 -21.00 22.18 10.21
N VAL A 14 -20.58 23.43 9.94
CA VAL A 14 -19.17 23.76 9.76
C VAL A 14 -18.38 23.45 11.03
N ILE A 15 -18.90 23.80 12.21
CA ILE A 15 -18.26 23.47 13.49
C ILE A 15 -18.16 21.96 13.69
N LEU A 16 -19.25 21.22 13.46
CA LEU A 16 -19.30 19.78 13.65
C LEU A 16 -18.31 19.05 12.73
N VAL A 17 -18.31 19.38 11.45
CA VAL A 17 -17.43 18.76 10.45
C VAL A 17 -15.97 19.07 10.76
N ASN A 18 -15.63 20.32 11.09
CA ASN A 18 -14.26 20.67 11.48
C ASN A 18 -13.85 20.01 12.80
N LEU A 19 -14.76 19.84 13.75
CA LEU A 19 -14.46 19.11 14.99
C LEU A 19 -14.15 17.64 14.73
N LEU A 20 -14.90 16.99 13.83
CA LEU A 20 -14.61 15.61 13.41
C LEU A 20 -13.24 15.51 12.73
N PHE A 21 -12.92 16.42 11.80
CA PHE A 21 -11.61 16.46 11.17
C PHE A 21 -10.48 16.74 12.17
N TRP A 22 -10.73 17.57 13.17
CA TRP A 22 -9.76 17.81 14.24
C TRP A 22 -9.49 16.54 15.06
N LEU A 23 -10.54 15.79 15.44
CA LEU A 23 -10.38 14.51 16.14
C LEU A 23 -9.63 13.46 15.31
N ILE A 24 -9.95 13.37 14.01
CA ILE A 24 -9.27 12.46 13.08
C ILE A 24 -7.80 12.85 12.93
N GLY A 25 -7.51 14.13 12.71
CA GLY A 25 -6.14 14.64 12.62
C GLY A 25 -5.33 14.39 13.88
N PHE A 26 -5.96 14.53 15.05
CA PHE A 26 -5.33 14.23 16.34
C PHE A 26 -4.97 12.75 16.45
N ALA A 27 -5.89 11.85 16.10
CA ALA A 27 -5.64 10.42 16.09
C ALA A 27 -4.50 10.05 15.12
N ILE A 28 -4.48 10.64 13.92
CA ILE A 28 -3.41 10.41 12.93
C ILE A 28 -2.04 10.82 13.48
N VAL A 29 -1.94 12.03 14.07
CA VAL A 29 -0.67 12.53 14.63
C VAL A 29 -0.21 11.67 15.81
N LEU A 30 -1.12 11.29 16.70
CA LEU A 30 -0.79 10.40 17.82
C LEU A 30 -0.27 9.04 17.33
N LEU A 31 -0.94 8.43 16.34
CA LEU A 31 -0.50 7.17 15.77
C LEU A 31 0.87 7.29 15.09
N ALA A 32 1.10 8.38 14.33
CA ALA A 32 2.39 8.61 13.68
C ALA A 32 3.53 8.78 14.69
N ILE A 33 3.31 9.54 15.77
CA ILE A 33 4.30 9.72 16.84
C ILE A 33 4.54 8.40 17.56
N TRP A 34 3.48 7.68 17.93
CA TRP A 34 3.58 6.38 18.58
C TRP A 34 4.46 5.43 17.77
N MET A 35 4.18 5.32 16.46
CA MET A 35 4.93 4.50 15.51
C MET A 35 6.40 4.94 15.33
N LEU A 36 6.71 6.22 15.54
CA LEU A 36 8.07 6.75 15.47
C LEU A 36 8.86 6.48 16.77
N THR A 37 8.17 6.41 17.91
CA THR A 37 8.80 6.27 19.23
C THR A 37 8.99 4.82 19.68
N ASP A 38 8.28 3.85 19.10
CA ASP A 38 8.38 2.44 19.51
C ASP A 38 9.59 1.72 18.87
N PRO A 39 10.65 1.38 19.64
CA PRO A 39 11.86 0.76 19.11
C PRO A 39 11.65 -0.72 18.73
N THR A 40 10.63 -1.38 19.28
CA THR A 40 10.26 -2.77 18.93
C THR A 40 9.68 -2.86 17.52
N PHE A 41 9.04 -1.80 17.05
CA PHE A 41 8.61 -1.66 15.66
C PHE A 41 9.81 -1.38 14.74
N LEU A 42 10.79 -0.60 15.18
CA LEU A 42 11.99 -0.29 14.38
C LEU A 42 12.91 -1.49 14.18
N ILE A 43 13.15 -2.28 15.24
CA ILE A 43 14.11 -3.39 15.21
C ILE A 43 13.59 -4.60 14.39
N SER A 44 12.27 -4.75 14.25
CA SER A 44 11.64 -5.81 13.44
C SER A 44 11.47 -5.45 11.95
N MET A 45 11.88 -4.24 11.54
CA MET A 45 11.65 -3.65 10.21
C MET A 45 12.93 -3.45 9.38
N THR A 46 14.00 -4.19 9.68
CA THR A 46 15.29 -4.03 9.00
C THR A 46 15.35 -4.83 7.70
N GLN A 47 14.76 -4.27 6.62
CA GLN A 47 15.28 -4.45 5.25
C GLN A 47 15.25 -3.17 4.39
N ASN A 48 14.43 -2.14 4.68
CA ASN A 48 14.49 -0.83 4.01
C ASN A 48 13.95 0.32 4.91
N GLU A 49 14.76 0.78 5.87
CA GLU A 49 14.33 1.77 6.86
C GLU A 49 13.83 3.10 6.25
N ASN A 50 14.40 3.51 5.11
CA ASN A 50 14.16 4.84 4.56
C ASN A 50 12.70 5.05 4.11
N ASN A 51 12.08 4.06 3.46
CA ASN A 51 10.72 4.21 2.91
C ASN A 51 9.66 4.32 4.02
N TYR A 52 9.85 3.58 5.11
CA TYR A 52 8.94 3.59 6.25
C TYR A 52 8.94 4.96 6.95
N PHE A 53 10.12 5.51 7.26
CA PHE A 53 10.21 6.82 7.89
C PHE A 53 9.63 7.93 7.02
N ILE A 54 9.85 7.88 5.69
CA ILE A 54 9.26 8.84 4.75
C ILE A 54 7.73 8.80 4.87
N GLY A 55 7.12 7.61 4.89
CA GLY A 55 5.67 7.46 5.05
C GLY A 55 5.15 8.04 6.38
N LEU A 56 5.82 7.76 7.50
CA LEU A 56 5.44 8.31 8.80
C LEU A 56 5.56 9.84 8.86
N TYR A 57 6.62 10.41 8.31
CA TYR A 57 6.79 11.87 8.27
C TYR A 57 5.72 12.54 7.41
N ILE A 58 5.35 11.94 6.27
CA ILE A 58 4.23 12.42 5.46
C ILE A 58 2.93 12.37 6.27
N LEU A 59 2.66 11.26 6.97
CA LEU A 59 1.46 11.11 7.81
C LEU A 59 1.41 12.16 8.93
N LEU A 60 2.56 12.44 9.57
CA LEU A 60 2.69 13.46 10.60
C LEU A 60 2.41 14.87 10.06
N VAL A 61 2.97 15.23 8.90
CA VAL A 61 2.76 16.53 8.26
C VAL A 61 1.31 16.71 7.84
N VAL A 62 0.72 15.69 7.19
CA VAL A 62 -0.69 15.73 6.76
C VAL A 62 -1.63 15.83 7.96
N GLY A 63 -1.40 15.04 9.02
CA GLY A 63 -2.18 15.12 10.26
C GLY A 63 -2.06 16.48 10.95
N GLY A 64 -0.85 17.06 11.00
CA GLY A 64 -0.62 18.39 11.55
C GLY A 64 -1.29 19.51 10.74
N LEU A 65 -1.28 19.42 9.41
CA LEU A 65 -2.02 20.35 8.54
C LEU A 65 -3.52 20.22 8.76
N MET A 66 -4.06 19.00 8.84
CA MET A 66 -5.47 18.75 9.12
C MET A 66 -5.91 19.36 10.46
N LEU A 67 -5.13 19.16 11.54
CA LEU A 67 -5.37 19.76 12.85
C LEU A 67 -5.40 21.29 12.79
N SER A 68 -4.42 21.88 12.09
CA SER A 68 -4.27 23.33 11.98
C SER A 68 -5.45 23.96 11.22
N VAL A 69 -5.81 23.39 10.07
CA VAL A 69 -6.93 23.87 9.25
C VAL A 69 -8.27 23.68 9.97
N ALA A 70 -8.48 22.52 10.61
CA ALA A 70 -9.70 22.25 11.37
C ALA A 70 -9.86 23.17 12.58
N PHE A 71 -8.77 23.49 13.29
CA PHE A 71 -8.79 24.45 14.38
C PHE A 71 -9.17 25.86 13.90
N LEU A 72 -8.60 26.31 12.77
CA LEU A 72 -8.97 27.58 12.15
C LEU A 72 -10.46 27.62 11.74
N GLY A 73 -10.98 26.53 11.19
CA GLY A 73 -12.39 26.39 10.84
C GLY A 73 -13.31 26.47 12.06
N CYS A 74 -13.04 25.69 13.11
CA CYS A 74 -13.80 25.71 14.35
C CYS A 74 -13.76 27.08 15.03
N CYS A 75 -12.58 27.61 15.32
CA CYS A 75 -12.46 28.88 16.01
C CYS A 75 -12.98 30.05 15.15
N GLY A 76 -12.93 29.95 13.82
CA GLY A 76 -13.40 30.99 12.89
C GLY A 76 -14.91 31.09 12.91
N ALA A 77 -15.58 29.93 12.93
CA ALA A 77 -17.01 29.84 13.12
C ALA A 77 -17.44 30.26 14.55
N PHE A 78 -16.69 29.90 15.60
CA PHE A 78 -17.02 30.30 16.97
C PHE A 78 -16.86 31.80 17.22
N LYS A 79 -15.74 32.39 16.80
CA LYS A 79 -15.43 33.81 17.04
C LYS A 79 -16.11 34.76 16.05
N GLU A 80 -16.83 34.23 15.05
CA GLU A 80 -17.40 35.00 13.93
C GLU A 80 -16.38 35.95 13.27
N SER A 81 -15.10 35.56 13.32
CA SER A 81 -13.99 36.37 12.81
C SER A 81 -13.84 36.15 11.31
N GLN A 82 -14.19 37.18 10.54
CA GLN A 82 -14.09 37.14 9.08
C GLN A 82 -12.66 36.86 8.59
N CYS A 83 -11.65 37.39 9.26
CA CYS A 83 -10.24 37.16 8.91
C CYS A 83 -9.87 35.66 9.03
N MET A 84 -10.31 35.01 10.11
CA MET A 84 -9.96 33.60 10.34
C MET A 84 -10.76 32.65 9.44
N LEU A 85 -12.02 33.00 9.14
CA LEU A 85 -12.83 32.27 8.17
C LEU A 85 -12.27 32.43 6.74
N PHE A 86 -11.77 33.61 6.39
CA PHE A 86 -11.11 33.85 5.11
C PHE A 86 -9.80 33.05 4.99
N SER A 87 -8.98 33.00 6.04
CA SER A 87 -7.78 32.15 6.07
C SER A 87 -8.13 30.67 5.91
N PHE A 88 -9.17 30.18 6.61
CA PHE A 88 -9.66 28.81 6.46
C PHE A 88 -10.06 28.52 5.01
N PHE A 89 -10.88 29.39 4.40
CA PHE A 89 -11.30 29.23 3.01
C PHE A 89 -10.12 29.28 2.03
N SER A 90 -9.17 30.18 2.26
CA SER A 90 -7.97 30.30 1.44
C SER A 90 -7.10 29.04 1.51
N CYS A 91 -6.92 28.47 2.71
CA CYS A 91 -6.23 27.20 2.89
C CYS A 91 -6.94 26.06 2.14
N LEU A 92 -8.27 25.96 2.23
CA LEU A 92 -9.03 24.94 1.50
C LEU A 92 -8.88 25.10 -0.02
N LEU A 93 -8.88 26.33 -0.53
CA LEU A 93 -8.71 26.59 -1.95
C LEU A 93 -7.32 26.18 -2.44
N ILE A 94 -6.27 26.44 -1.66
CA ILE A 94 -4.91 25.99 -1.97
C ILE A 94 -4.83 24.45 -2.00
N VAL A 95 -5.42 23.78 -1.01
CA VAL A 95 -5.48 22.31 -0.96
C VAL A 95 -6.23 21.76 -2.16
N LEU A 96 -7.37 22.35 -2.52
CA LEU A 96 -8.15 21.94 -3.68
C LEU A 96 -7.35 22.04 -4.99
N VAL A 97 -6.62 23.15 -5.19
CA VAL A 97 -5.75 23.31 -6.36
C VAL A 97 -4.61 22.28 -6.36
N ALA A 98 -4.01 22.02 -5.20
CA ALA A 98 -2.97 21.01 -5.04
C ALA A 98 -3.48 19.59 -5.33
N GLU A 99 -4.69 19.24 -4.87
CA GLU A 99 -5.33 17.95 -5.14
C GLU A 99 -5.64 17.77 -6.63
N ILE A 100 -6.15 18.81 -7.30
CA ILE A 100 -6.39 18.77 -8.75
C ILE A 100 -5.06 18.59 -9.51
N ALA A 101 -4.01 19.30 -9.12
CA ALA A 101 -2.69 19.17 -9.74
C ALA A 101 -2.08 17.78 -9.51
N ALA A 102 -2.18 17.24 -8.28
CA ALA A 102 -1.73 15.90 -7.95
C ALA A 102 -2.52 14.84 -8.72
N GLY A 103 -3.84 14.98 -8.83
CA GLY A 103 -4.71 14.09 -9.60
C GLY A 103 -4.39 14.11 -11.10
N ALA A 104 -4.16 15.30 -11.67
CA ALA A 104 -3.75 15.44 -13.07
C ALA A 104 -2.37 14.79 -13.32
N TRP A 105 -1.42 15.00 -12.40
CA TRP A 105 -0.11 14.36 -12.47
C TRP A 105 -0.19 12.84 -12.37
N ALA A 106 -1.00 12.32 -11.45
CA ALA A 106 -1.24 10.89 -11.26
C ALA A 106 -1.90 10.25 -12.49
N TYR A 107 -2.85 10.94 -13.12
CA TYR A 107 -3.49 10.49 -14.36
C TYR A 107 -2.49 10.41 -15.52
N HIS A 108 -1.69 11.47 -15.70
CA HIS A 108 -0.69 11.51 -16.78
C HIS A 108 0.43 10.47 -16.57
N ASN A 109 0.83 10.22 -15.32
CA ASN A 109 1.89 9.29 -14.96
C ASN A 109 1.35 7.97 -14.39
N SER A 110 0.19 7.53 -14.84
CA SER A 110 -0.52 6.37 -14.27
C SER A 110 0.33 5.09 -14.29
N ALA A 111 1.08 4.83 -15.36
CA ALA A 111 1.98 3.68 -15.45
C ALA A 111 3.12 3.74 -14.40
N LYS A 112 3.66 4.94 -14.16
CA LYS A 112 4.70 5.15 -13.16
C LYS A 112 4.13 4.97 -11.75
N LEU A 113 2.96 5.54 -11.48
CA LEU A 113 2.25 5.36 -10.21
C LEU A 113 1.93 3.87 -9.95
N ASP A 114 1.40 3.17 -10.94
CA ASP A 114 1.10 1.74 -10.87
C ASP A 114 2.36 0.92 -10.54
N SER A 115 3.49 1.21 -11.19
CA SER A 115 4.77 0.53 -10.89
C SER A 115 5.25 0.75 -9.44
N TYR A 116 5.10 1.96 -8.89
CA TYR A 116 5.45 2.24 -7.50
C TYR A 116 4.52 1.52 -6.52
N VAL A 117 3.21 1.55 -6.77
CA VAL A 117 2.22 0.89 -5.92
C VAL A 117 2.44 -0.62 -5.94
N ARG A 118 2.64 -1.22 -7.13
CA ARG A 118 2.95 -2.65 -7.27
C ARG A 118 4.21 -3.04 -6.52
N SER A 119 5.28 -2.25 -6.67
CA SER A 119 6.55 -2.53 -5.98
C SER A 119 6.39 -2.49 -4.46
N ALA A 120 5.69 -1.48 -3.93
CA ALA A 120 5.44 -1.36 -2.50
C ALA A 120 4.56 -2.50 -1.95
N VAL A 121 3.51 -2.89 -2.68
CA VAL A 121 2.65 -4.02 -2.28
C VAL A 121 3.42 -5.33 -2.34
N LYS A 122 4.27 -5.51 -3.36
CA LYS A 122 5.08 -6.71 -3.53
C LYS A 122 6.10 -6.87 -2.40
N GLU A 123 6.80 -5.79 -2.04
CA GLU A 123 7.71 -5.75 -0.88
C GLU A 123 6.95 -6.09 0.42
N ALA A 124 5.77 -5.51 0.64
CA ALA A 124 4.96 -5.81 1.82
C ALA A 124 4.50 -7.28 1.89
N VAL A 125 4.17 -7.90 0.76
CA VAL A 125 3.80 -9.32 0.69
C VAL A 125 5.00 -10.25 0.87
N GLN A 126 6.14 -9.89 0.26
CA GLN A 126 7.30 -10.77 0.21
C GLN A 126 8.10 -10.72 1.50
N ASP A 127 8.34 -9.54 2.05
CA ASP A 127 9.33 -9.36 3.10
C ASP A 127 8.71 -9.13 4.49
N GLU A 128 7.48 -8.61 4.55
CA GLU A 128 6.88 -8.13 5.81
C GLU A 128 5.72 -9.00 6.32
N TYR A 129 5.03 -9.69 5.43
CA TYR A 129 3.90 -10.53 5.78
C TYR A 129 4.35 -11.72 6.64
N SER A 130 3.62 -12.01 7.72
CA SER A 130 3.90 -13.00 8.78
C SER A 130 5.07 -12.70 9.72
N VAL A 131 5.90 -11.70 9.41
CA VAL A 131 6.95 -11.19 10.31
C VAL A 131 6.33 -10.23 11.33
N VAL A 132 5.44 -9.35 10.87
CA VAL A 132 4.81 -8.32 11.69
C VAL A 132 3.30 -8.52 11.73
N ALA A 133 2.76 -8.85 12.91
CA ALA A 133 1.34 -9.17 13.10
C ALA A 133 0.40 -8.05 12.62
N THR A 134 0.75 -6.79 12.89
CA THR A 134 -0.03 -5.61 12.46
C THR A 134 -0.04 -5.44 10.94
N ARG A 135 1.09 -5.64 10.25
CA ARG A 135 1.16 -5.56 8.78
C ARG A 135 0.44 -6.74 8.13
N THR A 136 0.56 -7.93 8.72
CA THR A 136 -0.18 -9.13 8.30
C THR A 136 -1.69 -8.87 8.35
N THR A 137 -2.18 -8.34 9.46
CA THR A 137 -3.62 -8.03 9.65
C THR A 137 -4.09 -6.93 8.69
N THR A 138 -3.27 -5.90 8.48
CA THR A 138 -3.54 -4.82 7.52
C THR A 138 -3.62 -5.37 6.10
N MET A 139 -2.64 -6.18 5.68
CA MET A 139 -2.60 -6.80 4.36
C MET A 139 -3.77 -7.77 4.15
N ASP A 140 -4.14 -8.54 5.17
CA ASP A 140 -5.33 -9.41 5.14
C ASP A 140 -6.62 -8.60 4.94
N SER A 141 -6.71 -7.44 5.59
CA SER A 141 -7.87 -6.55 5.46
C SER A 141 -7.95 -5.94 4.08
N ILE A 142 -6.81 -5.50 3.52
CA ILE A 142 -6.71 -4.97 2.16
C ILE A 142 -7.16 -6.02 1.15
N GLN A 143 -6.65 -7.25 1.23
CA GLN A 143 -6.98 -8.32 0.28
C GLN A 143 -8.45 -8.72 0.34
N LYS A 144 -9.02 -8.83 1.55
CA LYS A 144 -10.45 -9.11 1.73
C LYS A 144 -11.33 -7.98 1.21
N TYR A 145 -10.97 -6.73 1.49
CA TYR A 145 -11.78 -5.56 1.12
C TYR A 145 -11.76 -5.28 -0.38
N PHE A 146 -10.59 -5.39 -1.01
CA PHE A 146 -10.41 -5.14 -2.44
C PHE A 146 -10.54 -6.39 -3.31
N HIS A 147 -10.83 -7.56 -2.72
CA HIS A 147 -10.91 -8.85 -3.41
C HIS A 147 -9.69 -9.11 -4.30
N CYS A 148 -8.50 -8.82 -3.77
CA CYS A 148 -7.23 -8.94 -4.48
C CYS A 148 -6.27 -9.89 -3.77
N CYS A 149 -5.20 -10.29 -4.45
CA CYS A 149 -4.17 -11.14 -3.86
C CYS A 149 -2.79 -10.80 -4.43
N GLY A 150 -1.92 -10.21 -3.61
CA GLY A 150 -0.62 -9.73 -4.07
C GLY A 150 -0.71 -8.42 -4.87
N ALA A 151 0.42 -8.01 -5.45
CA ALA A 151 0.52 -6.84 -6.29
C ALA A 151 0.05 -7.14 -7.73
N GLU A 152 0.49 -8.27 -8.27
CA GLU A 152 0.17 -8.76 -9.62
C GLU A 152 -0.67 -10.02 -9.58
N GLY A 153 -0.60 -10.77 -8.48
CA GLY A 153 -1.43 -11.95 -8.29
C GLY A 153 -0.89 -12.89 -7.21
N PRO A 154 -1.53 -14.06 -7.05
CA PRO A 154 -1.12 -15.06 -6.06
C PRO A 154 0.34 -15.52 -6.18
N ASN A 155 0.96 -15.39 -7.36
CA ASN A 155 2.36 -15.76 -7.58
C ASN A 155 3.35 -14.90 -6.80
N ASP A 156 2.97 -13.70 -6.36
CA ASP A 156 3.84 -12.85 -5.54
C ASP A 156 4.20 -13.51 -4.19
N TRP A 157 3.38 -14.44 -3.73
CA TRP A 157 3.59 -15.19 -2.49
C TRP A 157 4.69 -16.24 -2.58
N GLN A 158 5.07 -16.69 -3.77
CA GLN A 158 6.03 -17.78 -3.95
C GLN A 158 7.38 -17.48 -3.27
N SER A 159 7.81 -16.21 -3.27
CA SER A 159 9.05 -15.76 -2.63
C SER A 159 8.83 -15.06 -1.29
N SER A 160 7.63 -15.17 -0.71
CA SER A 160 7.33 -14.55 0.58
C SER A 160 8.01 -15.27 1.74
N VAL A 161 8.46 -14.51 2.74
CA VAL A 161 8.97 -15.02 4.03
C VAL A 161 7.96 -15.94 4.71
N TYR A 162 6.65 -15.75 4.45
CA TYR A 162 5.58 -16.64 4.90
C TYR A 162 5.77 -18.11 4.50
N ASN A 163 6.48 -18.36 3.40
CA ASN A 163 6.74 -19.68 2.86
C ASN A 163 8.07 -20.29 3.31
N ASN A 164 8.91 -19.55 4.06
CA ASN A 164 10.24 -20.02 4.49
C ASN A 164 10.20 -21.07 5.63
N ALA A 165 9.03 -21.40 6.17
CA ALA A 165 8.89 -22.41 7.22
C ALA A 165 9.00 -23.88 6.72
N ASP A 166 9.03 -24.13 5.41
CA ASP A 166 9.09 -25.50 4.85
C ASP A 166 10.15 -25.66 3.73
N ARG A 167 11.28 -24.96 3.84
CA ARG A 167 12.39 -25.12 2.88
C ARG A 167 13.40 -26.20 3.28
N SER A 168 13.38 -26.64 4.54
CA SER A 168 14.28 -27.69 5.06
C SER A 168 13.94 -29.11 4.55
N SER A 169 12.78 -29.30 3.93
CA SER A 169 12.28 -30.62 3.51
C SER A 169 12.58 -30.95 2.03
N ILE A 170 13.04 -30.00 1.21
CA ILE A 170 13.07 -30.14 -0.26
C ILE A 170 14.40 -30.71 -0.80
N VAL A 171 15.49 -30.73 -0.03
CA VAL A 171 16.82 -31.07 -0.59
C VAL A 171 17.14 -32.57 -0.65
N ASN A 172 16.27 -33.47 -0.16
CA ASN A 172 16.58 -34.91 -0.09
C ASN A 172 15.77 -35.85 -1.00
N ILE A 173 15.02 -35.39 -2.01
CA ILE A 173 14.30 -36.33 -2.88
C ILE A 173 14.55 -36.07 -4.37
N ALA A 174 15.09 -37.10 -5.00
CA ALA A 174 15.44 -37.20 -6.41
C ALA A 174 14.26 -36.91 -7.36
N ILE A 175 14.61 -36.21 -8.45
CA ILE A 175 13.94 -36.08 -9.75
C ILE A 175 12.71 -36.98 -9.93
N SER A 176 11.53 -36.48 -9.58
CA SER A 176 10.21 -36.92 -10.09
C SER A 176 9.14 -35.91 -9.67
N LYS A 177 8.74 -35.00 -10.57
CA LYS A 177 7.64 -34.01 -10.42
C LYS A 177 7.58 -33.31 -9.06
N LEU A 178 8.46 -32.33 -8.86
CA LEU A 178 8.43 -31.50 -7.66
C LEU A 178 7.32 -30.44 -7.77
N ASN A 179 6.09 -30.80 -7.39
CA ASN A 179 5.03 -29.83 -7.13
C ASN A 179 5.36 -29.10 -5.82
N VAL A 180 6.26 -28.12 -5.86
CA VAL A 180 6.49 -27.22 -4.71
C VAL A 180 5.24 -26.36 -4.59
N ALA A 181 4.36 -26.69 -3.65
CA ALA A 181 3.24 -25.84 -3.33
C ALA A 181 3.71 -24.72 -2.41
N TYR A 182 3.43 -23.46 -2.75
CA TYR A 182 3.59 -22.35 -1.80
C TYR A 182 2.24 -21.99 -1.18
N LYS A 183 2.27 -21.55 0.06
CA LYS A 183 1.09 -21.13 0.81
C LYS A 183 0.73 -19.70 0.43
N VAL A 184 -0.57 -19.49 0.27
CA VAL A 184 -1.21 -18.17 0.17
C VAL A 184 -2.13 -17.99 1.37
N PRO A 185 -2.28 -16.76 1.92
CA PRO A 185 -3.20 -16.50 3.02
C PRO A 185 -4.66 -16.80 2.69
N GLU A 186 -5.47 -17.00 3.72
CA GLU A 186 -6.93 -17.13 3.55
C GLU A 186 -7.58 -15.83 3.06
N SER A 187 -7.01 -14.68 3.42
CA SER A 187 -7.45 -13.36 2.97
C SER A 187 -7.32 -13.13 1.46
N CYS A 188 -6.39 -13.84 0.80
CA CYS A 188 -6.15 -13.78 -0.64
C CYS A 188 -7.22 -14.51 -1.46
N CYS A 189 -7.80 -15.59 -0.94
CA CYS A 189 -8.70 -16.47 -1.71
C CYS A 189 -10.17 -16.31 -1.28
N VAL A 190 -10.67 -15.07 -1.34
CA VAL A 190 -12.06 -14.70 -1.08
C VAL A 190 -12.93 -14.77 -2.36
N GLU A 191 -14.25 -14.78 -2.20
CA GLU A 191 -15.21 -14.74 -3.32
C GLU A 191 -14.96 -13.50 -4.19
N GLY A 192 -14.47 -13.69 -5.43
CA GLY A 192 -14.08 -12.61 -6.35
C GLY A 192 -12.81 -12.93 -7.16
N LEU A 193 -11.87 -13.68 -6.58
CA LEU A 193 -10.80 -14.34 -7.33
C LEU A 193 -11.29 -15.71 -7.81
N SER A 194 -10.90 -16.16 -9.01
CA SER A 194 -11.32 -17.50 -9.43
C SER A 194 -10.69 -18.54 -8.51
N ALA A 195 -11.49 -19.45 -7.96
CA ALA A 195 -10.98 -20.55 -7.14
C ALA A 195 -9.92 -21.36 -7.90
N ALA A 196 -10.01 -21.39 -9.24
CA ALA A 196 -9.01 -21.96 -10.13
C ALA A 196 -7.65 -21.23 -10.05
N GLU A 197 -7.59 -19.90 -9.98
CA GLU A 197 -6.33 -19.15 -9.84
C GLU A 197 -5.66 -19.41 -8.48
N CYS A 198 -6.42 -19.42 -7.39
CA CYS A 198 -5.88 -19.73 -6.06
C CYS A 198 -5.39 -21.19 -5.97
N ASN A 199 -6.12 -22.14 -6.56
CA ASN A 199 -5.72 -23.55 -6.60
C ASN A 199 -4.52 -23.77 -7.54
N ASN A 200 -4.47 -23.08 -8.68
CA ASN A 200 -3.34 -23.14 -9.60
C ASN A 200 -2.09 -22.52 -8.99
N ALA A 201 -2.20 -21.41 -8.26
CA ALA A 201 -1.12 -20.77 -7.52
C ALA A 201 -0.47 -21.74 -6.52
N ARG A 202 -1.30 -22.42 -5.71
CA ARG A 202 -0.87 -23.47 -4.79
C ARG A 202 -0.18 -24.65 -5.48
N THR A 203 -0.43 -24.89 -6.77
CA THR A 203 0.12 -26.06 -7.50
C THR A 203 1.31 -25.70 -8.39
N LYS A 204 1.48 -24.44 -8.78
CA LYS A 204 2.48 -23.92 -9.74
C LYS A 204 3.77 -23.39 -9.10
N GLY A 205 4.15 -23.80 -7.90
CA GLY A 205 5.40 -23.29 -7.34
C GLY A 205 6.65 -23.83 -8.06
N LEU A 206 7.68 -22.98 -8.06
CA LEU A 206 9.08 -23.13 -8.49
C LEU A 206 9.36 -23.53 -9.96
N ILE A 207 8.54 -24.38 -10.57
CA ILE A 207 8.80 -24.95 -11.90
C ILE A 207 8.81 -23.85 -12.97
N THR A 208 7.89 -22.88 -12.92
CA THR A 208 7.77 -21.87 -14.00
C THR A 208 8.87 -20.81 -13.97
N SER A 209 9.41 -20.47 -12.79
CA SER A 209 10.52 -19.51 -12.69
C SER A 209 11.86 -20.16 -13.06
N ILE A 210 12.10 -21.40 -12.61
CA ILE A 210 13.30 -22.17 -13.00
C ILE A 210 13.31 -22.39 -14.51
N ILE A 211 12.19 -22.84 -15.09
CA ILE A 211 12.09 -23.04 -16.54
C ILE A 211 12.25 -21.72 -17.32
N LYS A 212 11.78 -20.58 -16.79
CA LYS A 212 11.90 -19.30 -17.49
C LYS A 212 13.35 -18.79 -17.51
N ASP A 213 14.10 -18.97 -16.43
CA ASP A 213 15.52 -18.59 -16.38
C ASP A 213 16.42 -19.56 -17.16
N ASP A 214 16.16 -20.88 -17.07
CA ASP A 214 16.91 -21.89 -17.84
C ASP A 214 16.64 -21.78 -19.36
N ILE A 215 15.38 -21.59 -19.78
CA ILE A 215 15.04 -21.43 -21.21
C ILE A 215 15.62 -20.14 -21.79
N TYR A 216 15.61 -19.02 -21.06
CA TYR A 216 16.14 -17.76 -21.61
C TYR A 216 17.67 -17.79 -21.76
N SER A 217 18.37 -18.51 -20.86
CA SER A 217 19.82 -18.73 -20.96
C SER A 217 20.18 -19.65 -22.14
N ASP A 218 19.49 -20.79 -22.29
CA ASP A 218 19.74 -21.74 -23.38
C ASP A 218 19.36 -21.19 -24.76
N VAL A 219 18.27 -20.44 -24.88
CA VAL A 219 17.84 -19.82 -26.15
C VAL A 219 18.80 -18.69 -26.57
N SER A 220 19.34 -17.93 -25.62
CA SER A 220 20.38 -16.93 -25.86
C SER A 220 21.66 -17.55 -26.43
N ILE A 221 22.13 -18.64 -25.81
CA ILE A 221 23.34 -19.36 -26.22
C ILE A 221 23.14 -20.03 -27.60
N LEU A 222 21.98 -20.63 -27.84
CA LEU A 222 21.64 -21.22 -29.15
C LEU A 222 21.54 -20.18 -30.27
N SER A 223 21.04 -18.97 -29.97
CA SER A 223 20.97 -17.89 -30.96
C SER A 223 22.36 -17.35 -31.36
N GLN A 224 23.33 -17.31 -30.44
CA GLN A 224 24.70 -16.92 -30.75
C GLN A 224 25.46 -17.99 -31.57
N ILE A 225 25.21 -19.27 -31.31
CA ILE A 225 25.84 -20.37 -32.06
C ILE A 225 25.28 -20.46 -33.50
N LEU A 226 23.99 -20.21 -33.69
CA LEU A 226 23.37 -20.25 -35.02
C LEU A 226 23.73 -19.04 -35.90
N VAL A 227 23.99 -17.87 -35.32
CA VAL A 227 24.46 -16.69 -36.07
C VAL A 227 25.93 -16.84 -36.52
N HIS A 228 26.77 -17.50 -35.73
CA HIS A 228 28.19 -17.70 -36.09
C HIS A 228 28.38 -18.74 -37.22
N ASN A 229 27.45 -19.68 -37.40
CA ASN A 229 27.56 -20.75 -38.40
C ASN A 229 27.01 -20.38 -39.79
N TYR A 230 26.49 -19.16 -39.96
CA TYR A 230 25.96 -18.66 -41.24
C TYR A 230 26.82 -17.55 -41.88
N SER A 231 27.97 -17.23 -41.29
CA SER A 231 28.86 -16.16 -41.75
C SER A 231 30.27 -16.64 -42.15
N HIS A 232 30.43 -17.90 -42.57
CA HIS A 232 31.65 -18.41 -43.17
C HIS A 232 31.38 -19.26 -44.41
#